data_AF-A0A8D8DBZ6-F1
#
_entry.id   AF-A0A8D8DBZ6-F1
#
_cell.length_a   1.000
_cell.length_b   1.000
_cell.length_c   1.000
_cell.angle_alpha   90.00
_cell.angle_beta   90.00
_cell.angle_gamma   90.00
#
_symmetry.space_group_name_H-M   'P 1'
#
loop_
_entity.id
_entity.type
_entity.pdbx_description
1 polymer ?
#
loop_
_entity_poly.entity_id
_entity_poly.type
_entity_poly.pdbx_seq_one_letter_code
_entity_poly.pdbx_strand_id
1 'polypeptide(L)'
;TRSGTSAPTMTAPIEIPLRDTDEVIELDPEQLPDGEEVLGILRQERSQLNTWVTVALAYYKQNKTEDFIKILDGSRVDANISYRDFEKDQMRAYDMLAAYYVQEANREKSKDKKRELFMKATHLYTTADKIIMYDQNHLLGRAYFCLLEGDKMEQADAQFNFVLNQSPSNIPSLLGKACIAFN
;
A
#
# COMPACT_ATOMS: atom_id res chain seq x y z
N THR A 1 -27.29 10.63 -33.90
CA THR A 1 -27.60 10.51 -32.47
C THR A 1 -27.34 9.08 -32.01
N ARG A 2 -26.17 8.82 -31.42
CA ARG A 2 -25.92 7.61 -30.63
C ARG A 2 -25.31 8.09 -29.31
N SER A 3 -26.16 8.25 -28.31
CA SER A 3 -25.79 8.51 -26.93
C SER A 3 -25.07 7.28 -26.40
N GLY A 4 -23.74 7.33 -26.36
CA GLY A 4 -22.92 6.37 -25.63
C GLY A 4 -22.95 6.73 -24.15
N THR A 5 -23.93 6.24 -23.41
CA THR A 5 -23.82 6.12 -21.95
C THR A 5 -22.98 4.90 -21.68
N SER A 6 -21.67 5.10 -21.45
CA SER A 6 -20.86 4.09 -20.76
C SER A 6 -21.47 3.90 -19.38
N ALA A 7 -21.96 2.70 -19.08
CA ALA A 7 -22.28 2.35 -17.71
C ALA A 7 -21.03 2.58 -16.85
N PRO A 8 -21.14 3.19 -15.66
CA PRO A 8 -20.01 3.26 -14.74
C PRO A 8 -19.55 1.83 -14.49
N THR A 9 -18.24 1.61 -14.61
CA THR A 9 -17.63 0.32 -14.28
C THR A 9 -17.86 0.09 -12.79
N MET A 10 -18.92 -0.63 -12.41
CA MET A 10 -19.20 -0.90 -11.00
C MET A 10 -18.01 -1.65 -10.41
N THR A 11 -17.37 -1.03 -9.42
CA THR A 11 -16.28 -1.66 -8.68
C THR A 11 -16.89 -2.77 -7.83
N ALA A 12 -16.33 -3.98 -7.87
CA ALA A 12 -16.84 -5.09 -7.07
C ALA A 12 -16.80 -4.73 -5.57
N PRO A 13 -17.83 -5.12 -4.78
CA PRO A 13 -17.86 -4.85 -3.35
C PRO A 13 -16.68 -5.49 -2.61
N ILE A 14 -16.31 -4.90 -1.48
CA ILE A 14 -15.31 -5.48 -0.58
C ILE A 14 -16.05 -6.32 0.44
N GLU A 15 -15.70 -7.60 0.52
CA GLU A 15 -16.33 -8.54 1.44
C GLU A 15 -15.51 -8.64 2.73
N ILE A 16 -16.17 -8.48 3.87
CA ILE A 16 -15.64 -8.79 5.19
C ILE A 16 -16.35 -10.04 5.71
N PRO A 17 -15.66 -11.20 5.79
CA PRO A 17 -16.27 -12.41 6.32
C PRO A 17 -16.73 -12.23 7.77
N LEU A 18 -17.96 -12.63 8.05
CA LEU A 18 -18.48 -12.71 9.40
C LEU A 18 -17.91 -13.94 10.09
N ARG A 19 -17.58 -13.77 11.36
CA ARG A 19 -16.95 -14.82 12.15
C ARG A 19 -17.93 -15.97 12.38
N ASP A 20 -17.42 -17.19 12.26
CA ASP A 20 -18.14 -18.44 12.56
C ASP A 20 -19.39 -18.67 11.68
N THR A 21 -19.49 -17.99 10.52
CA THR A 21 -20.57 -18.14 9.53
C THR A 21 -20.02 -18.10 8.09
N ASP A 22 -20.86 -18.44 7.10
CA ASP A 22 -20.55 -18.27 5.67
C ASP A 22 -21.04 -16.92 5.11
N GLU A 23 -21.51 -16.01 5.97
CA GLU A 23 -22.02 -14.70 5.59
C GLU A 23 -20.88 -13.66 5.52
N VAL A 24 -21.10 -12.61 4.73
CA VAL A 24 -20.14 -11.50 4.56
C VAL A 24 -20.85 -10.16 4.71
N ILE A 25 -20.15 -9.17 5.25
CA ILE A 25 -20.53 -7.76 5.13
C ILE A 25 -19.93 -7.23 3.83
N GLU A 26 -20.78 -6.69 2.96
CA GLU A 26 -20.34 -6.02 1.74
C GLU A 26 -20.17 -4.52 1.98
N LEU A 27 -18.98 -4.00 1.70
CA LEU A 27 -18.71 -2.57 1.66
C LEU A 27 -18.69 -2.08 0.21
N ASP A 28 -19.50 -1.06 -0.08
CA ASP A 28 -19.44 -0.34 -1.34
C ASP A 28 -18.14 0.48 -1.41
N PRO A 29 -17.22 0.21 -2.37
CA PRO A 29 -15.97 0.94 -2.52
C PRO A 29 -16.16 2.41 -2.91
N GLU A 30 -17.35 2.80 -3.38
CA GLU A 30 -17.70 4.18 -3.73
C GLU A 30 -18.34 4.93 -2.53
N GLN A 31 -18.90 4.20 -1.57
CA GLN A 31 -19.60 4.75 -0.40
C GLN A 31 -19.14 4.08 0.89
N LEU A 32 -17.84 4.19 1.18
CA LEU A 32 -17.26 3.62 2.39
C LEU A 32 -17.85 4.27 3.65
N PRO A 33 -18.16 3.49 4.70
CA PRO A 33 -18.59 4.01 6.00
C PRO A 33 -17.55 4.88 6.73
N ASP A 34 -17.81 5.17 8.00
CA ASP A 34 -16.83 5.79 8.88
C ASP A 34 -15.69 4.82 9.21
N GLY A 35 -14.46 5.33 9.30
CA GLY A 35 -13.27 4.52 9.54
C GLY A 35 -13.29 3.80 10.90
N GLU A 36 -13.82 4.43 11.96
CA GLU A 36 -13.90 3.80 13.28
C GLU A 36 -14.94 2.69 13.33
N GLU A 37 -16.05 2.85 12.59
CA GLU A 37 -17.05 1.80 12.45
C GLU A 37 -16.46 0.57 11.76
N VAL A 38 -15.78 0.76 10.62
CA VAL A 38 -15.15 -0.35 9.90
C VAL A 38 -14.02 -1.00 10.71
N LEU A 39 -13.24 -0.22 11.45
CA LEU A 39 -12.25 -0.75 12.40
C LEU A 39 -12.90 -1.63 13.47
N GLY A 40 -14.04 -1.21 14.01
CA GLY A 40 -14.82 -1.99 14.97
C GLY A 40 -15.22 -3.35 14.41
N ILE A 41 -15.76 -3.36 13.18
CA ILE A 41 -16.17 -4.58 12.46
C ILE A 41 -14.96 -5.50 12.25
N LEU A 42 -13.87 -4.99 11.67
CA LEU A 42 -12.68 -5.80 11.37
C LEU A 42 -12.09 -6.49 12.63
N ARG A 43 -12.13 -5.79 13.78
CA ARG A 43 -11.70 -6.34 15.08
C ARG A 43 -12.67 -7.39 15.61
N GLN A 44 -13.96 -7.08 15.60
CA GLN A 44 -15.01 -7.97 16.12
C GLN A 44 -15.03 -9.29 15.36
N GLU A 45 -14.94 -9.23 14.04
CA GLU A 45 -14.99 -10.39 13.15
C GLU A 45 -13.64 -11.12 13.04
N ARG A 46 -12.59 -10.62 13.71
CA ARG A 46 -11.21 -11.16 13.63
C ARG A 46 -10.76 -11.35 12.19
N SER A 47 -11.01 -10.34 11.35
CA SER A 47 -10.77 -10.41 9.92
C SER A 47 -9.28 -10.65 9.61
N GLN A 48 -9.03 -11.42 8.56
CA GLN A 48 -7.68 -11.72 8.08
C GLN A 48 -6.98 -10.47 7.57
N LEU A 49 -5.66 -10.39 7.74
CA LEU A 49 -4.84 -9.22 7.37
C LEU A 49 -5.01 -8.78 5.91
N ASN A 50 -5.21 -9.70 4.97
CA ASN A 50 -5.53 -9.37 3.57
C ASN A 50 -6.79 -8.47 3.42
N THR A 51 -7.78 -8.67 4.28
CA THR A 51 -9.05 -7.93 4.30
C THR A 51 -8.79 -6.51 4.78
N TRP A 52 -8.02 -6.35 5.87
CA TRP A 52 -7.58 -5.04 6.36
C TRP A 52 -6.83 -4.25 5.29
N VAL A 53 -5.88 -4.88 4.58
CA VAL A 53 -5.11 -4.26 3.50
C VAL A 53 -6.02 -3.83 2.34
N THR A 54 -7.01 -4.64 2.00
CA THR A 54 -7.98 -4.35 0.92
C THR A 54 -8.89 -3.19 1.29
N VAL A 55 -9.42 -3.18 2.51
CA VAL A 55 -10.22 -2.08 3.05
C VAL A 55 -9.40 -0.80 3.10
N ALA A 56 -8.18 -0.82 3.65
CA ALA A 56 -7.32 0.35 3.70
C ALA A 56 -7.08 0.95 2.30
N LEU A 57 -6.79 0.10 1.30
CA LEU A 57 -6.63 0.55 -0.09
C LEU A 57 -7.89 1.27 -0.62
N ALA A 58 -9.09 0.83 -0.22
CA ALA A 58 -10.33 1.48 -0.62
C ALA A 58 -10.46 2.89 -0.02
N TYR A 59 -10.15 3.04 1.28
CA TYR A 59 -10.13 4.36 1.92
C TYR A 59 -9.11 5.30 1.28
N TYR A 60 -7.92 4.78 0.94
CA TYR A 60 -6.92 5.56 0.21
C TYR A 60 -7.43 6.04 -1.15
N LYS A 61 -8.12 5.19 -1.92
CA LYS A 61 -8.71 5.56 -3.22
C LYS A 61 -9.78 6.65 -3.13
N GLN A 62 -10.43 6.81 -1.98
CA GLN A 62 -11.37 7.90 -1.70
C GLN A 62 -10.71 9.17 -1.14
N ASN A 63 -9.38 9.24 -1.05
CA ASN A 63 -8.64 10.29 -0.34
C ASN A 63 -9.00 10.40 1.16
N LYS A 64 -9.57 9.35 1.76
CA LYS A 64 -9.81 9.25 3.20
C LYS A 64 -8.53 8.77 3.91
N THR A 65 -7.51 9.61 3.86
CA THR A 65 -6.14 9.23 4.22
C THR A 65 -5.94 8.94 5.70
N GLU A 66 -6.64 9.66 6.58
CA GLU A 66 -6.56 9.41 8.03
C GLU A 66 -7.05 8.00 8.37
N ASP A 67 -8.17 7.58 7.79
CA ASP A 67 -8.72 6.24 7.97
C ASP A 67 -7.82 5.17 7.36
N PHE A 68 -7.25 5.43 6.18
CA PHE A 68 -6.24 4.55 5.57
C PHE A 68 -5.07 4.26 6.53
N ILE A 69 -4.51 5.29 7.16
CA ILE A 69 -3.41 5.15 8.12
C ILE A 69 -3.88 4.38 9.36
N LYS A 70 -5.01 4.79 9.95
CA LYS A 70 -5.56 4.14 11.16
C LYS A 70 -5.82 2.65 10.95
N ILE A 71 -6.36 2.27 9.79
CA ILE A 71 -6.63 0.87 9.44
C ILE A 71 -5.34 0.08 9.30
N LEU A 72 -4.33 0.60 8.59
CA LEU A 72 -3.04 -0.09 8.48
C LEU A 72 -2.26 -0.15 9.80
N ASP A 73 -2.33 0.88 10.64
CA ASP A 73 -1.69 0.83 11.96
C ASP A 73 -2.40 -0.17 12.89
N GLY A 74 -3.74 -0.20 12.86
CA GLY A 74 -4.54 -1.18 13.60
C GLY A 74 -4.27 -2.62 13.16
N SER A 75 -4.12 -2.85 11.85
CA SER A 75 -3.90 -4.20 11.30
C SER A 75 -2.60 -4.85 11.79
N ARG A 76 -1.62 -4.06 12.26
CA ARG A 76 -0.35 -4.56 12.79
C ARG A 76 -0.50 -5.25 14.15
N VAL A 77 -1.57 -4.96 14.87
CA VAL A 77 -1.83 -5.48 16.22
C VAL A 77 -3.04 -6.41 16.23
N ASP A 78 -4.11 -6.02 15.54
CA ASP A 78 -5.43 -6.63 15.72
C ASP A 78 -5.78 -7.65 14.61
N ALA A 79 -5.10 -7.63 13.47
CA ALA A 79 -5.47 -8.48 12.34
C ALA A 79 -5.16 -9.96 12.60
N ASN A 80 -6.02 -10.83 12.09
CA ASN A 80 -5.79 -12.26 12.15
C ASN A 80 -4.74 -12.67 11.10
N ILE A 81 -3.63 -13.24 11.57
CA ILE A 81 -2.52 -13.76 10.75
C ILE A 81 -2.47 -15.29 10.70
N SER A 82 -3.51 -15.97 11.22
CA SER A 82 -3.59 -17.44 11.24
C SER A 82 -4.07 -17.99 9.90
N TYR A 83 -3.38 -17.64 8.82
CA TYR A 83 -3.65 -18.15 7.47
C TYR A 83 -2.35 -18.28 6.69
N ARG A 84 -2.38 -19.06 5.61
CA ARG A 84 -1.19 -19.34 4.81
C ARG A 84 -0.72 -18.07 4.08
N ASP A 85 0.60 -17.87 4.03
CA ASP A 85 1.27 -16.81 3.27
C ASP A 85 0.90 -15.38 3.74
N PHE A 86 0.45 -15.22 4.99
CA PHE A 86 0.08 -13.93 5.59
C PHE A 86 1.25 -12.92 5.61
N GLU A 87 2.49 -13.41 5.62
CA GLU A 87 3.70 -12.60 5.57
C GLU A 87 3.73 -11.69 4.34
N LYS A 88 3.13 -12.14 3.22
CA LYS A 88 3.02 -11.33 2.00
C LYS A 88 2.10 -10.13 2.20
N ASP A 89 0.96 -10.32 2.87
CA ASP A 89 0.06 -9.23 3.20
C ASP A 89 0.65 -8.32 4.28
N GLN A 90 1.42 -8.88 5.21
CA GLN A 90 2.14 -8.11 6.23
C GLN A 90 3.17 -7.17 5.61
N MET A 91 4.03 -7.68 4.72
CA MET A 91 4.95 -6.86 3.94
C MET A 91 4.18 -5.80 3.12
N ARG A 92 3.10 -6.19 2.44
CA ARG A 92 2.28 -5.26 1.64
C ARG A 92 1.68 -4.13 2.49
N ALA A 93 1.23 -4.41 3.71
CA ALA A 93 0.73 -3.40 4.63
C ALA A 93 1.81 -2.36 4.98
N TYR A 94 3.03 -2.82 5.29
CA TYR A 94 4.18 -1.95 5.54
C TYR A 94 4.53 -1.12 4.30
N ASP A 95 4.61 -1.73 3.13
CA ASP A 95 4.96 -1.05 1.88
C ASP A 95 3.92 0.00 1.49
N MET A 96 2.64 -0.27 1.67
CA MET A 96 1.57 0.69 1.39
C MET A 96 1.69 1.94 2.26
N LEU A 97 1.92 1.76 3.56
CA LEU A 97 2.09 2.89 4.48
C LEU A 97 3.41 3.64 4.22
N ALA A 98 4.48 2.91 3.87
CA ALA A 98 5.76 3.52 3.51
C ALA A 98 5.64 4.35 2.23
N ALA A 99 5.05 3.80 1.17
CA ALA A 99 4.82 4.48 -0.10
C ALA A 99 3.98 5.74 0.09
N TYR A 100 2.97 5.71 0.96
CA TYR A 100 2.22 6.91 1.33
C TYR A 100 3.14 7.99 1.94
N TYR A 101 3.95 7.64 2.96
CA TYR A 101 4.86 8.62 3.57
C TYR A 101 5.92 9.15 2.59
N VAL A 102 6.38 8.34 1.64
CA VAL A 102 7.28 8.79 0.56
C VAL A 102 6.60 9.82 -0.34
N GLN A 103 5.35 9.59 -0.74
CA GLN A 103 4.60 10.53 -1.57
C GLN A 103 4.36 11.86 -0.85
N GLU A 104 3.99 11.80 0.42
CA GLU A 104 3.81 13.00 1.24
C GLU A 104 5.13 13.74 1.47
N ALA A 105 6.24 13.02 1.73
CA ALA A 105 7.56 13.62 1.85
C ALA A 105 7.98 14.37 0.57
N ASN A 106 7.62 13.83 -0.59
CA ASN A 106 7.95 14.44 -1.87
C ASN A 106 7.14 15.71 -2.16
N ARG A 107 5.92 15.82 -1.61
CA ARG A 107 5.05 17.00 -1.73
C ARG A 107 5.32 18.06 -0.65
N GLU A 108 5.94 17.66 0.46
CA GLU A 108 6.23 18.53 1.60
C GLU A 108 7.33 19.55 1.29
N LYS A 109 7.11 20.79 1.72
CA LYS A 109 8.03 21.93 1.53
C LYS A 109 8.91 22.16 2.75
N SER A 110 8.40 21.88 3.94
CA SER A 110 9.17 21.97 5.18
C SER A 110 10.25 20.90 5.22
N LYS A 111 11.51 21.31 5.34
CA LYS A 111 12.66 20.39 5.39
C LYS A 111 12.56 19.43 6.58
N ASP A 112 12.14 19.92 7.74
CA ASP A 112 12.04 19.11 8.95
C ASP A 112 10.94 18.06 8.83
N LYS A 113 9.74 18.46 8.37
CA LYS A 113 8.63 17.51 8.14
C LYS A 113 8.96 16.51 7.04
N LYS A 114 9.59 16.96 5.94
CA LYS A 114 10.05 16.08 4.86
C LYS A 114 11.01 15.01 5.39
N ARG A 115 11.96 15.40 6.24
CA ARG A 115 12.88 14.47 6.90
C ARG A 115 12.14 13.49 7.81
N GLU A 116 11.20 13.94 8.63
CA GLU A 116 10.40 13.07 9.49
C GLU A 116 9.60 12.04 8.69
N LEU A 117 8.98 12.45 7.58
CA LEU A 117 8.21 11.57 6.69
C LEU A 117 9.11 10.50 6.05
N PHE A 118 10.30 10.87 5.55
CA PHE A 118 11.26 9.89 5.05
C PHE A 118 11.80 8.96 6.14
N MET A 119 11.97 9.44 7.38
CA MET A 119 12.33 8.58 8.51
C MET A 119 11.24 7.54 8.79
N LYS A 120 9.96 7.92 8.74
CA LYS A 120 8.84 6.97 8.86
C LYS A 120 8.86 5.93 7.74
N ALA A 121 9.02 6.36 6.49
CA ALA A 121 9.12 5.45 5.35
C ALA A 121 10.31 4.49 5.48
N THR A 122 11.48 4.99 5.89
CA THR A 122 12.68 4.18 6.14
C THR A 122 12.41 3.07 7.16
N HIS A 123 11.78 3.42 8.29
CA HIS A 123 11.47 2.45 9.35
C HIS A 123 10.52 1.34 8.85
N LEU A 124 9.48 1.70 8.10
CA LEU A 124 8.51 0.75 7.56
C LEU A 124 9.14 -0.18 6.53
N TYR A 125 9.88 0.37 5.57
CA TYR A 125 10.58 -0.43 4.56
C TYR A 125 11.64 -1.35 5.17
N THR A 126 12.42 -0.88 6.15
CA THR A 126 13.40 -1.73 6.87
C THR A 126 12.73 -2.86 7.65
N THR A 127 11.48 -2.64 8.07
CA THR A 127 10.68 -3.68 8.73
C THR A 127 10.17 -4.69 7.70
N ALA A 128 9.67 -4.22 6.55
CA ALA A 128 9.23 -5.07 5.44
C ALA A 128 10.36 -5.94 4.85
N ASP A 129 11.59 -5.41 4.75
CA ASP A 129 12.77 -6.15 4.27
C ASP A 129 12.98 -7.46 5.05
N LYS A 130 12.66 -7.47 6.35
CA LYS A 130 12.83 -8.63 7.24
C LYS A 130 11.78 -9.72 7.02
N ILE A 131 10.70 -9.39 6.32
CA ILE A 131 9.58 -10.29 6.06
C ILE A 131 9.82 -10.97 4.70
N ILE A 132 9.78 -10.21 3.60
CA ILE A 132 10.07 -10.70 2.25
C ILE A 132 10.82 -9.61 1.47
N MET A 133 12.15 -9.70 1.47
CA MET A 133 13.01 -8.68 0.83
C MET A 133 12.95 -8.70 -0.71
N TYR A 134 12.80 -9.87 -1.34
CA TYR A 134 12.96 -10.00 -2.79
C TYR A 134 11.64 -10.04 -3.57
N ASP A 135 10.53 -9.62 -2.95
CA ASP A 135 9.26 -9.44 -3.68
C ASP A 135 9.38 -8.29 -4.68
N GLN A 136 8.84 -8.49 -5.88
CA GLN A 136 8.96 -7.56 -6.99
C GLN A 136 8.37 -6.17 -6.67
N ASN A 137 7.19 -6.12 -6.04
CA ASN A 137 6.52 -4.86 -5.73
C ASN A 137 7.18 -4.14 -4.56
N HIS A 138 7.67 -4.92 -3.59
CA HIS A 138 8.44 -4.40 -2.48
C HIS A 138 9.73 -3.70 -2.97
N LEU A 139 10.53 -4.40 -3.78
CA LEU A 139 11.74 -3.84 -4.37
C LEU A 139 11.47 -2.62 -5.25
N LEU A 140 10.34 -2.61 -5.96
CA LEU A 140 9.90 -1.44 -6.70
C LEU A 140 9.65 -0.24 -5.78
N GLY A 141 8.91 -0.45 -4.68
CA GLY A 141 8.68 0.59 -3.66
C GLY A 141 9.98 1.11 -3.06
N ARG A 142 10.93 0.21 -2.73
CA ARG A 142 12.27 0.54 -2.26
C ARG A 142 13.07 1.38 -3.27
N ALA A 143 13.01 1.03 -4.54
CA ALA A 143 13.69 1.77 -5.61
C ALA A 143 13.16 3.21 -5.71
N TYR A 144 11.84 3.38 -5.69
CA TYR A 144 11.21 4.70 -5.70
C TYR A 144 11.53 5.52 -4.45
N PHE A 145 11.56 4.89 -3.27
CA PHE A 145 11.97 5.54 -2.04
C PHE A 145 13.40 6.10 -2.15
N CYS A 146 14.37 5.27 -2.54
CA CYS A 146 15.76 5.69 -2.70
C CYS A 146 15.92 6.80 -3.75
N LEU A 147 15.13 6.75 -4.84
CA LEU A 147 15.12 7.77 -5.88
C LEU A 147 14.65 9.13 -5.35
N LEU A 148 13.58 9.15 -4.54
CA LEU A 148 12.96 10.38 -4.04
C LEU A 148 13.65 10.97 -2.81
N GLU A 149 14.32 10.16 -2.01
CA GLU A 149 15.16 10.64 -0.90
C GLU A 149 16.36 11.46 -1.43
N GLY A 150 16.85 11.11 -2.63
CA GLY A 150 17.73 11.94 -3.47
C GLY A 150 19.23 11.69 -3.29
N ASP A 151 19.65 11.04 -2.21
CA ASP A 151 21.07 10.72 -1.92
C ASP A 151 21.44 9.26 -2.20
N LYS A 152 20.49 8.44 -2.66
CA LYS A 152 20.64 6.98 -2.83
C LYS A 152 20.38 6.52 -4.28
N MET A 153 20.77 7.32 -5.26
CA MET A 153 20.48 7.05 -6.67
C MET A 153 21.09 5.73 -7.18
N GLU A 154 22.33 5.40 -6.80
CA GLU A 154 22.95 4.11 -7.15
C GLU A 154 22.18 2.92 -6.56
N GLN A 155 21.67 3.07 -5.33
CA GLN A 155 20.84 2.03 -4.71
C GLN A 155 19.52 1.89 -5.46
N ALA A 156 18.86 3.01 -5.81
CA ALA A 156 17.64 2.99 -6.60
C ALA A 156 17.86 2.26 -7.94
N ASP A 157 18.96 2.55 -8.63
CA ASP A 157 19.31 1.91 -9.91
C ASP A 157 19.46 0.38 -9.77
N ALA A 158 20.19 -0.06 -8.74
CA ALA A 158 20.38 -1.47 -8.45
C ALA A 158 19.05 -2.20 -8.19
N GLN A 159 18.15 -1.58 -7.42
CA GLN A 159 16.82 -2.15 -7.15
C GLN A 159 15.95 -2.22 -8.42
N PHE A 160 15.93 -1.16 -9.25
CA PHE A 160 15.20 -1.19 -10.52
C PHE A 160 15.75 -2.28 -11.46
N ASN A 161 17.08 -2.44 -11.56
CA ASN A 161 17.69 -3.49 -12.36
C ASN A 161 17.27 -4.89 -11.87
N PHE A 162 17.19 -5.11 -10.55
CA PHE A 162 16.75 -6.39 -10.01
C PHE A 162 15.31 -6.71 -10.41
N VAL A 163 14.40 -5.73 -10.33
CA VAL A 163 13.01 -5.89 -10.79
C VAL A 163 12.95 -6.18 -12.29
N LEU A 164 13.75 -5.50 -13.12
CA LEU A 164 13.79 -5.70 -14.56
C LEU A 164 14.39 -7.05 -14.96
N ASN A 165 15.32 -7.60 -14.18
CA ASN A 165 15.86 -8.94 -14.41
C ASN A 165 14.79 -10.03 -14.21
N GLN A 166 13.80 -9.80 -13.33
CA GLN A 166 12.66 -10.70 -13.14
C GLN A 166 11.54 -10.43 -14.15
N SER A 167 11.31 -9.16 -14.49
CA SER A 167 10.23 -8.72 -15.37
C SER A 167 10.71 -7.57 -16.25
N PRO A 168 11.30 -7.89 -17.44
CA PRO A 168 11.91 -6.88 -18.31
C PRO A 168 10.93 -5.81 -18.83
N SER A 169 9.63 -6.10 -18.83
CA SER A 169 8.56 -5.20 -19.25
C SER A 169 7.88 -4.44 -18.09
N ASN A 170 8.49 -4.42 -16.90
CA ASN A 170 7.96 -3.66 -15.77
C ASN A 170 8.05 -2.15 -16.05
N ILE A 171 6.94 -1.56 -16.49
CA ILE A 171 6.84 -0.16 -16.90
C ILE A 171 7.28 0.80 -15.78
N PRO A 172 6.84 0.65 -14.51
CA PRO A 172 7.32 1.50 -13.42
C PRO A 172 8.85 1.49 -13.24
N SER A 173 9.52 0.34 -13.36
CA SER A 173 10.97 0.27 -13.26
C SER A 173 11.68 0.92 -14.45
N LEU A 174 11.16 0.76 -15.66
CA LEU A 174 11.71 1.43 -16.85
C LEU A 174 11.63 2.95 -16.71
N LEU A 175 10.51 3.47 -16.21
CA LEU A 175 10.36 4.89 -15.91
C LEU A 175 11.35 5.35 -14.83
N GLY A 176 11.51 4.57 -13.76
CA GLY A 176 12.50 4.84 -12.71
C GLY A 176 13.93 4.94 -13.26
N LYS A 177 14.34 3.99 -14.10
CA LYS A 177 15.64 4.00 -14.81
C LYS A 177 15.81 5.23 -15.70
N ALA A 178 14.77 5.62 -16.43
CA ALA A 178 14.80 6.82 -17.26
C ALA A 178 14.96 8.10 -16.43
N CYS A 179 14.27 8.20 -15.28
CA CYS A 179 14.44 9.30 -14.34
C CYS A 179 15.87 9.37 -13.79
N ILE A 180 16.49 8.24 -13.47
CA ILE A 180 17.89 8.19 -13.01
C ILE A 180 18.83 8.67 -14.12
N ALA A 181 18.66 8.17 -15.35
CA ALA A 181 19.53 8.53 -16.47
C ALA A 181 19.41 9.99 -16.92
N PHE A 182 18.33 10.69 -16.55
CA PHE A 182 18.14 12.11 -16.84
C PHE A 182 18.81 13.05 -15.82
N ASN A 183 18.99 12.61 -14.57
CA ASN A 183 19.61 13.40 -13.50
C ASN A 183 21.14 13.39 -13.60
#